data_AF-A0A4U6MMA3-F1
#
_entry.id   AF-A0A4U6MMA3-F1
#
_cell.length_a   1.000
_cell.length_b   1.000
_cell.length_c   1.000
_cell.angle_alpha   90.00
_cell.angle_beta   90.00
_cell.angle_gamma   90.00
#
_symmetry.space_group_name_H-M   'P 1'
#
loop_
_entity.id
_entity.type
_entity.pdbx_description
1 polymer ?
#
loop_
_entity_poly.entity_id
_entity_poly.type
_entity_poly.pdbx_seq_one_letter_code
_entity_poly.pdbx_strand_id
1 'polypeptide(L)' 'TLNTPSREDWLSQLADVVTDPDELLHLLNIDADEKLLAGRDARRLFALRVPRAFIARMEKGNPDDPLLRQVLTSQ' A
#
# COMPACT_ATOMS: atom_id res chain seq x y z
N THR A 1 21.91 -20.32 10.59
CA THR A 1 22.72 -19.25 10.00
C THR A 1 21.85 -18.01 9.95
N LEU A 2 22.09 -17.01 10.80
CA LEU A 2 21.29 -15.78 10.83
C LEU A 2 21.70 -14.91 9.63
N ASN A 3 20.80 -14.82 8.64
CA ASN A 3 20.99 -13.95 7.49
C ASN A 3 20.70 -12.51 7.95
N THR A 4 21.73 -11.79 8.40
CA THR A 4 21.62 -10.37 8.73
C THR A 4 21.31 -9.63 7.43
N PRO A 5 20.14 -8.98 7.27
CA PRO A 5 19.84 -8.25 6.05
C PRO A 5 20.86 -7.12 5.88
N SER A 6 21.55 -7.13 4.75
CA SER A 6 22.56 -6.14 4.40
C SER A 6 21.92 -4.76 4.26
N ARG A 7 22.72 -3.68 4.37
CA ARG A 7 22.19 -2.32 4.26
C ARG A 7 21.53 -2.05 2.88
N GLU A 8 21.92 -2.80 1.86
CA GLU A 8 21.32 -2.71 0.53
C GLU A 8 19.97 -3.43 0.40
N ASP A 9 19.73 -4.50 1.17
CA ASP A 9 18.47 -5.24 1.13
C ASP A 9 17.30 -4.41 1.68
N TRP A 10 17.50 -3.67 2.79
CA TRP A 10 16.43 -2.82 3.32
C TRP A 10 16.21 -1.57 2.46
N LEU A 11 17.25 -1.02 1.82
CA LEU A 11 17.10 0.08 0.86
C LEU A 11 16.33 -0.37 -0.37
N SER A 12 16.62 -1.57 -0.88
CA SER A 12 15.89 -2.17 -2.01
C SER A 12 14.43 -2.45 -1.66
N GLN A 13 14.16 -2.90 -0.44
CA GLN A 13 12.79 -3.10 0.06
C GLN A 13 12.02 -1.78 0.28
N LEU A 14 12.72 -0.67 0.54
CA LEU A 14 12.12 0.66 0.65
C LEU A 14 11.92 1.35 -0.70
N ALA A 15 12.76 1.04 -1.69
CA ALA A 15 12.68 1.62 -3.03
C ALA A 15 11.46 1.14 -3.83
N ASP A 16 10.92 -0.02 -3.47
CA ASP A 16 9.77 -0.61 -4.13
C ASP A 16 8.47 0.05 -3.63
N VAL A 17 8.17 1.21 -4.19
CA VAL A 17 7.03 2.07 -3.84
C VAL A 17 5.93 1.90 -4.86
N VAL A 18 4.73 1.57 -4.40
CA VAL A 18 3.52 1.61 -5.22
C VAL A 18 3.04 3.04 -5.30
N THR A 19 2.96 3.55 -6.53
CA THR A 19 2.44 4.88 -6.81
C THR A 19 1.01 4.88 -7.31
N ASP A 20 0.54 3.72 -7.76
CA ASP A 20 -0.75 3.54 -8.38
C ASP A 20 -1.76 3.00 -7.34
N PRO A 21 -2.90 3.68 -7.13
CA PRO A 21 -3.90 3.23 -6.17
C PRO A 21 -4.58 1.93 -6.60
N ASP A 22 -4.75 1.65 -7.88
CA ASP A 22 -5.30 0.39 -8.37
C ASP A 22 -4.36 -0.78 -8.05
N GLU A 23 -3.04 -0.60 -8.24
CA GLU A 23 -2.05 -1.60 -7.84
C GLU A 23 -2.09 -1.88 -6.33
N LEU A 24 -2.20 -0.84 -5.48
CA LEU A 24 -2.36 -1.02 -4.03
C LEU A 24 -3.61 -1.85 -3.70
N LEU A 25 -4.75 -1.50 -4.28
CA LEU A 25 -6.02 -2.19 -4.03
C LEU A 25 -5.96 -3.66 -4.49
N HIS A 26 -5.30 -3.92 -5.62
CA HIS A 26 -5.09 -5.26 -6.14
C HIS A 26 -4.18 -6.09 -5.24
N LEU A 27 -3.08 -5.51 -4.74
CA LEU A 27 -2.16 -6.17 -3.80
C LEU A 27 -2.84 -6.56 -2.48
N LEU A 28 -3.79 -5.74 -2.05
CA LEU A 28 -4.59 -5.95 -0.86
C LEU A 28 -5.85 -6.78 -1.12
N ASN A 29 -6.17 -7.13 -2.37
CA ASN A 29 -7.38 -7.87 -2.75
C ASN A 29 -8.68 -7.20 -2.24
N ILE A 30 -8.72 -5.87 -2.34
CA ILE A 30 -9.84 -5.00 -1.94
C ILE A 30 -10.34 -4.15 -3.12
N ASP A 31 -9.93 -4.47 -4.34
CA ASP A 31 -10.33 -3.76 -5.56
C ASP A 31 -11.84 -3.80 -5.82
N ALA A 32 -12.54 -4.78 -5.27
CA ALA A 32 -13.98 -4.96 -5.36
C ALA A 32 -14.78 -4.16 -4.30
N ASP A 33 -14.14 -3.43 -3.37
CA ASP A 33 -14.86 -2.70 -2.34
C ASP A 33 -15.49 -1.40 -2.88
N GLU A 34 -16.82 -1.29 -2.82
CA GLU A 34 -17.58 -0.14 -3.34
C GLU A 34 -17.17 1.20 -2.70
N LYS A 35 -16.75 1.22 -1.43
CA LYS A 35 -16.31 2.48 -0.77
C LYS A 35 -14.98 2.96 -1.33
N LEU A 36 -14.08 2.03 -1.70
CA LEU A 36 -12.80 2.37 -2.30
C LEU A 36 -12.96 2.74 -3.77
N LEU A 37 -13.91 2.13 -4.48
CA LEU A 37 -14.32 2.51 -5.83
C LEU A 37 -14.86 3.94 -5.90
N ALA A 38 -15.72 4.35 -4.97
CA ALA A 38 -16.23 5.73 -4.90
C ALA A 38 -15.11 6.77 -4.64
N GLY A 39 -14.04 6.36 -3.96
CA GLY A 39 -12.85 7.18 -3.73
C GLY A 39 -11.80 7.15 -4.86
N ARG A 40 -11.95 6.28 -5.88
CA ARG A 40 -10.94 6.10 -6.93
C ARG A 40 -10.73 7.37 -7.76
N ASP A 41 -11.79 8.08 -8.14
CA ASP A 41 -11.68 9.30 -8.94
C ASP A 41 -10.92 10.42 -8.21
N ALA A 42 -11.17 10.58 -6.90
CA ALA A 42 -10.43 11.53 -6.07
C ALA A 42 -8.96 11.12 -5.87
N ARG A 43 -8.70 9.81 -5.77
CA ARG A 43 -7.34 9.26 -5.61
C ARG A 43 -6.53 9.28 -6.89
N ARG A 44 -7.16 9.22 -8.06
CA ARG A 44 -6.48 9.35 -9.35
C ARG A 44 -5.82 10.73 -9.51
N LEU A 45 -6.30 11.74 -8.79
CA LEU A 45 -5.75 13.09 -8.79
C LEU A 45 -4.49 13.22 -7.92
N PHE A 46 -4.22 12.27 -7.02
CA PHE A 46 -3.05 12.29 -6.14
C PHE A 46 -2.29 10.97 -6.22
N ALA A 47 -1.09 11.01 -6.81
CA ALA A 47 -0.19 9.86 -6.80
C ALA A 47 0.11 9.47 -5.34
N LEU A 48 -0.40 8.31 -4.92
CA LEU A 48 -0.08 7.71 -3.62
C LEU A 48 1.41 7.34 -3.64
N ARG A 49 2.09 7.25 -2.50
CA ARG A 49 3.47 6.73 -2.45
C ARG A 49 3.59 5.83 -1.24
N VAL A 50 3.34 4.54 -1.45
CA VAL A 50 3.32 3.56 -0.36
C VAL A 50 4.36 2.49 -0.62
N PRO A 51 5.40 2.36 0.23
CA PRO A 51 6.35 1.26 0.11
C PRO A 51 5.65 -0.09 0.22
N ARG A 52 6.02 -1.06 -0.64
CA ARG A 52 5.47 -2.42 -0.62
C ARG A 52 5.70 -3.12 0.73
N ALA A 53 6.79 -2.80 1.42
CA ALA A 53 7.03 -3.28 2.78
C ALA A 53 5.94 -2.83 3.78
N PHE A 54 5.32 -1.68 3.55
CA PHE A 54 4.20 -1.18 4.35
C PHE A 54 2.90 -1.89 3.97
N ILE A 55 2.67 -2.08 2.66
CA ILE A 55 1.52 -2.84 2.13
C ILE A 55 1.56 -4.29 2.63
N ALA A 56 2.73 -4.91 2.71
CA ALA A 56 2.92 -6.26 3.21
C ALA A 56 2.54 -6.42 4.70
N ARG A 57 2.46 -5.32 5.45
CA ARG A 57 1.99 -5.31 6.84
C ARG A 57 0.49 -5.08 6.98
N MET A 58 -0.19 -4.65 5.93
CA MET A 58 -1.63 -4.46 5.91
C MET A 58 -2.35 -5.79 5.77
N GLU A 59 -3.55 -5.87 6.33
CA GLU A 59 -4.41 -7.04 6.21
C GLU A 59 -5.10 -7.07 4.84
N LYS A 60 -4.84 -8.12 4.06
CA LYS A 60 -5.46 -8.34 2.76
C LYS A 60 -6.94 -8.68 2.93
N GLY A 61 -7.79 -8.09 2.10
CA GLY A 61 -9.24 -8.23 2.16
C GLY A 61 -9.89 -7.38 3.25
N ASN A 62 -9.12 -6.59 4.02
CA ASN A 62 -9.64 -5.70 5.06
C ASN A 62 -9.55 -4.22 4.63
N PRO A 63 -10.65 -3.64 4.11
CA PRO A 63 -10.68 -2.21 3.74
C PRO A 63 -10.65 -1.27 4.96
N ASP A 64 -10.95 -1.79 6.16
CA ASP A 64 -10.92 -1.06 7.43
C ASP A 64 -9.58 -1.20 8.18
N ASP A 65 -8.57 -1.78 7.52
CA ASP A 65 -7.24 -1.93 8.09
C ASP A 65 -6.68 -0.56 8.57
N PRO A 66 -6.19 -0.46 9.81
CA PRO A 66 -5.73 0.81 10.38
C PRO A 66 -4.49 1.38 9.67
N LEU A 67 -3.60 0.54 9.13
CA LEU A 67 -2.45 1.00 8.34
C LEU A 67 -2.89 1.53 6.98
N LEU A 68 -3.85 0.87 6.34
CA LEU A 68 -4.48 1.35 5.12
C LEU A 68 -5.17 2.70 5.38
N ARG A 69 -5.95 2.82 6.45
CA ARG A 69 -6.59 4.08 6.84
C ARG A 69 -5.58 5.19 7.12
N GLN A 70 -4.44 4.88 7.72
CA GLN A 70 -3.35 5.84 7.93
C GLN A 70 -2.78 6.36 6.60
N VAL A 71 -2.61 5.47 5.62
CA VAL A 71 -2.15 5.81 4.27
C VAL A 71 -3.19 6.64 3.52
N LEU A 72 -4.47 6.30 3.67
CA LEU A 72 -5.57 6.98 2.98
C LEU A 72 -5.92 8.34 3.60
N THR A 73 -5.71 8.52 4.91
CA THR A 73 -6.08 9.74 5.65
C THR A 73 -4.95 10.77 5.74
N SER A 74 -3.75 10.48 5.24
CA SER A 74 -2.58 11.37 5.33
C SER A 74 -2.65 12.61 4.42
N GLN A 75 -3.86 13.05 4.05
CA GLN A 75 -4.15 14.21 3.20
C GLN A 75 -4.83 15.30 4.02
#